data_AF-A0A497B655-F1
#
_entry.id   AF-A0A497B655-F1
#
_cell.length_a   1.000
_cell.length_b   1.000
_cell.length_c   1.000
_cell.angle_alpha   90.00
_cell.angle_beta   90.00
_cell.angle_gamma   90.00
#
_symmetry.space_group_name_H-M   'P 1'
#
loop_
_entity.id
_entity.type
_entity.pdbx_description
1 polymer ?
#
loop_
_entity_poly.entity_id
_entity_poly.type
_entity_poly.pdbx_seq_one_letter_code
_entity_poly.pdbx_strand_id
1 'polypeptide(L)'
;MERKLERYIPIEEAARKYNLPVGLLTKLVEAGKIKAVKFGVDGEEMTGVAERDVIRVAGQRISRDQVAHLRGKPIRLNQAVKKYGLNRSSLWKWARQGRINVLRDEEGVLELDEADVAYIALLKKMGAVQQGRAILLPSS
;
A
#
# COMPACT_ATOMS: atom_id res chain seq x y z
N MET A 1 2.77 -8.08 -26.85
CA MET A 1 3.84 -7.59 -25.95
C MET A 1 3.48 -6.18 -25.52
N GLU A 2 2.83 -6.01 -24.37
CA GLU A 2 2.56 -4.68 -23.82
C GLU A 2 3.88 -4.09 -23.30
N ARG A 3 4.42 -3.09 -24.00
CA ARG A 3 5.54 -2.28 -23.50
C ARG A 3 5.05 -1.58 -22.23
N LYS A 4 5.30 -2.17 -21.06
CA LYS A 4 5.05 -1.51 -19.76
C LYS A 4 5.92 -0.26 -19.72
N LEU A 5 5.31 0.89 -20.00
CA LEU A 5 5.91 2.20 -19.80
C LEU A 5 6.29 2.29 -18.31
N GLU A 6 7.58 2.11 -18.01
CA GLU A 6 8.13 2.42 -16.69
C GLU A 6 7.92 3.93 -16.49
N ARG A 7 6.90 4.30 -15.71
CA ARG A 7 6.56 5.69 -15.45
C ARG A 7 7.56 6.23 -14.43
N TYR A 8 8.42 7.13 -14.89
CA TYR A 8 9.32 7.87 -14.02
C TYR A 8 8.63 9.15 -13.58
N ILE A 9 8.64 9.41 -12.28
CA ILE A 9 8.10 10.63 -11.68
C ILE A 9 9.21 11.33 -10.90
N PRO A 10 9.24 12.66 -10.81
CA PRO A 10 10.23 13.37 -10.02
C PRO A 10 10.23 12.88 -8.57
N ILE A 11 11.39 12.83 -7.93
CA ILE A 11 11.51 12.38 -6.53
C ILE A 11 10.65 13.23 -5.57
N GLU A 12 10.49 14.52 -5.86
CA GLU A 12 9.65 15.43 -5.08
C GLU A 12 8.15 15.16 -5.29
N GLU A 13 7.75 14.90 -6.53
CA GLU A 13 6.39 14.48 -6.85
C GLU A 13 6.07 13.12 -6.22
N ALA A 14 7.01 12.17 -6.27
CA ALA A 14 6.90 10.89 -5.59
C ALA A 14 6.77 11.07 -4.07
N ALA A 15 7.60 11.94 -3.48
CA ALA A 15 7.55 12.26 -2.06
C ALA A 15 6.18 12.82 -1.66
N ARG A 16 5.63 13.76 -2.43
CA ARG A 16 4.31 14.36 -2.16
C ARG A 16 3.19 13.36 -2.36
N LYS A 17 3.18 12.66 -3.50
CA LYS A 17 2.13 11.72 -3.89
C LYS A 17 2.02 10.52 -2.96
N TYR A 18 3.17 10.00 -2.52
CA TYR A 18 3.24 8.83 -1.63
C TYR A 18 3.49 9.19 -0.17
N ASN A 19 3.53 10.49 0.17
CA ASN A 19 3.81 11.01 1.51
C ASN A 19 5.11 10.44 2.12
N LEU A 20 6.15 10.33 1.29
CA LEU A 20 7.46 9.81 1.67
C LEU A 20 8.45 10.96 1.79
N PRO A 21 9.36 10.96 2.78
CA PRO A 21 10.41 11.96 2.86
C PRO A 21 11.38 11.82 1.67
N VAL A 22 11.71 12.95 1.02
CA VAL A 22 12.63 12.99 -0.14
C VAL A 22 13.97 12.35 0.20
N GLY A 23 14.56 12.69 1.36
CA GLY A 23 15.84 12.11 1.78
C GLY A 23 15.82 10.59 1.96
N LEU A 24 14.64 9.99 2.18
CA LEU A 24 14.49 8.55 2.17
C LEU A 24 14.48 7.99 0.76
N LEU A 25 13.71 8.60 -0.14
CA LEU A 25 13.70 8.20 -1.54
C LEU A 25 15.12 8.27 -2.11
N THR A 26 15.89 9.30 -1.76
CA THR A 26 17.31 9.43 -2.14
C THR A 26 18.13 8.25 -1.60
N LYS A 27 18.03 7.92 -0.31
CA LYS A 27 18.71 6.74 0.27
C LYS A 27 18.32 5.43 -0.41
N LEU A 28 17.06 5.29 -0.82
CA LEU A 28 16.55 4.08 -1.47
C LEU A 28 17.04 3.95 -2.92
N VAL A 29 17.23 5.09 -3.57
CA VAL A 29 17.88 5.19 -4.88
C VAL A 29 19.37 4.84 -4.75
N GLU A 30 20.07 5.42 -3.77
CA GLU A 30 21.48 5.10 -3.48
C GLU A 30 21.68 3.63 -3.11
N ALA A 31 20.72 3.04 -2.38
CA ALA A 31 20.73 1.62 -2.04
C ALA A 31 20.34 0.69 -3.23
N GLY A 32 20.05 1.24 -4.41
CA GLY A 32 19.65 0.47 -5.60
C GLY A 32 18.29 -0.22 -5.49
N LYS A 33 17.48 0.12 -4.47
CA LYS A 33 16.14 -0.45 -4.27
C LYS A 33 15.08 0.17 -5.17
N ILE A 34 15.32 1.40 -5.62
CA ILE A 34 14.48 2.15 -6.54
C ILE A 34 15.34 2.55 -7.74
N LYS A 35 14.87 2.23 -8.95
CA LYS A 35 15.50 2.78 -10.15
C LYS A 35 15.29 4.28 -10.18
N ALA A 36 16.38 5.04 -10.25
CA ALA A 36 16.34 6.45 -10.57
C ALA A 36 17.07 6.74 -11.87
N VAL A 37 16.58 7.76 -12.56
CA VAL A 37 17.16 8.35 -13.74
C VAL A 37 17.32 9.83 -13.48
N LYS A 38 18.49 10.38 -13.79
CA LYS A 38 18.65 11.83 -13.84
C LYS A 38 18.25 12.29 -15.22
N PHE A 39 17.37 13.27 -15.32
CA PHE A 39 17.02 13.90 -16.58
C PHE A 39 17.00 15.42 -16.40
N GLY A 40 17.52 16.13 -17.39
CA GLY A 40 17.40 17.57 -17.46
C GLY A 40 16.03 17.94 -18.02
N VAL A 41 15.22 18.70 -17.28
CA VAL A 41 14.07 19.43 -17.83
C VAL A 41 14.42 20.91 -17.71
N ASP A 42 14.36 21.65 -18.82
CA ASP A 42 14.65 23.09 -18.82
C ASP A 42 16.01 23.51 -18.24
N GLY A 43 17.03 22.63 -18.32
CA GLY A 43 18.38 22.91 -17.81
C GLY A 43 18.57 22.67 -16.31
N GLU A 44 17.53 22.23 -15.60
CA GLU A 44 17.62 21.77 -14.20
C GLU A 44 17.81 20.24 -14.15
N GLU A 45 18.85 19.79 -13.43
CA GLU A 45 19.10 18.38 -13.17
C GLU A 45 18.06 17.80 -12.19
N MET A 46 17.00 17.19 -12.73
CA MET A 46 15.99 16.53 -11.90
C MET A 46 16.27 15.03 -11.77
N THR A 47 15.99 14.50 -10.58
CA THR A 47 16.02 13.05 -10.33
C THR A 47 14.63 12.47 -10.44
N GLY A 48 14.40 11.68 -11.48
CA GLY A 48 13.21 10.86 -11.66
C GLY A 48 13.36 9.50 -11.01
N VAL A 49 12.35 9.06 -10.28
CA VAL A 49 12.26 7.73 -9.69
C VAL A 49 11.19 6.91 -10.38
N ALA A 50 11.44 5.61 -10.55
CA ALA A 50 10.45 4.69 -11.10
C ALA A 50 9.27 4.56 -10.13
N GLU A 51 8.09 5.01 -10.55
CA GLU A 51 6.86 5.01 -9.74
C GLU A 51 6.56 3.62 -9.19
N ARG A 52 6.83 2.57 -9.97
CA ARG A 52 6.59 1.18 -9.58
C ARG A 52 7.45 0.73 -8.39
N ASP A 53 8.72 1.13 -8.36
CA ASP A 53 9.62 0.82 -7.26
C ASP A 53 9.29 1.67 -6.03
N VAL A 54 8.89 2.94 -6.23
CA VAL A 54 8.37 3.80 -5.16
C VAL A 54 7.14 3.16 -4.50
N ILE A 55 6.15 2.71 -5.28
CA ILE A 55 4.96 2.01 -4.77
C ILE A 55 5.36 0.76 -3.98
N ARG A 56 6.32 -0.04 -4.50
CA ARG A 56 6.79 -1.25 -3.83
C ARG A 56 7.45 -0.91 -2.48
N VAL A 57 8.33 0.07 -2.45
CA VAL A 57 9.02 0.45 -1.23
C VAL A 57 8.07 1.14 -0.25
N ALA A 58 7.16 1.99 -0.72
CA ALA A 58 6.09 2.58 0.09
C ALA A 58 5.26 1.49 0.76
N GLY A 59 4.84 0.48 -0.01
CA GLY A 59 4.08 -0.67 0.47
C GLY A 59 4.85 -1.54 1.47
N GLN A 60 6.15 -1.76 1.24
CA GLN A 60 7.03 -2.46 2.20
C GLN A 60 7.26 -1.65 3.48
N ARG A 61 7.18 -0.31 3.40
CA ARG A 61 7.37 0.59 4.53
C ARG A 61 6.12 0.88 5.32
N ILE A 62 4.95 0.44 4.87
CA ILE A 62 3.79 0.31 5.76
C ILE A 62 4.19 -0.69 6.82
N SER A 63 4.73 -0.17 7.92
CA SER A 63 5.05 -1.00 9.06
C SER A 63 3.74 -1.40 9.70
N ARG A 64 3.61 -2.69 10.05
CA ARG A 64 2.54 -3.15 10.94
C ARG A 64 2.45 -2.24 12.17
N ASP A 65 3.53 -1.60 12.59
CA ASP A 65 3.58 -0.59 13.66
C ASP A 65 2.51 0.52 13.55
N GLN A 66 2.28 1.05 12.34
CA GLN A 66 1.24 2.06 12.08
C GLN A 66 -0.19 1.52 12.26
N VAL A 67 -0.37 0.21 12.25
CA VAL A 67 -1.66 -0.45 12.47
C VAL A 67 -1.63 -1.36 13.71
N ALA A 68 -0.49 -1.44 14.41
CA ALA A 68 -0.28 -2.36 15.52
C ALA A 68 -1.15 -1.97 16.71
N HIS A 69 -1.39 -0.66 16.87
CA HIS A 69 -2.32 -0.11 17.85
C HIS A 69 -3.80 -0.42 17.56
N LEU A 70 -4.10 -0.97 16.38
CA LEU A 70 -5.43 -1.45 15.96
C LEU A 70 -5.52 -2.98 15.99
N ARG A 71 -4.42 -3.68 16.33
CA ARG A 71 -4.37 -5.14 16.32
C ARG A 71 -5.22 -5.68 17.46
N GLY A 72 -6.07 -6.65 17.17
CA GLY A 72 -7.05 -7.22 18.10
C GLY A 72 -8.29 -6.35 18.31
N LYS A 73 -8.43 -5.21 17.60
CA LYS A 73 -9.67 -4.43 17.66
C LYS A 73 -10.69 -4.97 16.66
N PRO A 74 -11.91 -5.33 17.11
CA PRO A 74 -12.97 -5.74 16.20
C PRO A 74 -13.51 -4.54 15.44
N ILE A 75 -13.48 -4.64 14.11
CA ILE A 75 -14.20 -3.74 13.23
C ILE A 75 -15.24 -4.49 12.43
N ARG A 76 -16.48 -4.00 12.47
CA ARG A 76 -17.56 -4.56 11.64
C ARG A 76 -17.28 -4.26 10.17
N LEU A 77 -17.63 -5.19 9.30
CA LEU A 77 -17.44 -5.03 7.86
C LEU A 77 -18.06 -3.72 7.32
N ASN A 78 -19.25 -3.32 7.80
CA ASN A 78 -19.87 -2.04 7.42
C ASN A 78 -19.10 -0.80 7.88
N GLN A 79 -18.53 -0.86 9.09
CA GLN A 79 -17.70 0.22 9.60
C GLN A 79 -16.38 0.29 8.83
N ALA A 80 -15.77 -0.85 8.50
CA ALA A 80 -14.58 -0.91 7.67
C ALA A 80 -14.78 -0.28 6.29
N VAL A 81 -15.91 -0.55 5.63
CA VAL A 81 -16.27 0.06 4.34
C VAL A 81 -16.35 1.59 4.46
N LYS A 82 -17.05 2.11 5.48
CA LYS A 82 -17.19 3.56 5.69
C LYS A 82 -15.87 4.22 6.09
N LYS A 83 -15.09 3.60 6.99
CA LYS A 83 -13.86 4.17 7.56
C LYS A 83 -12.69 4.16 6.57
N TYR A 84 -12.59 3.11 5.76
CA TYR A 84 -11.42 2.87 4.89
C TYR A 84 -11.73 2.91 3.39
N GLY A 85 -12.99 3.06 2.98
CA GLY A 85 -13.37 3.08 1.56
C GLY A 85 -13.09 1.75 0.83
N LEU A 86 -13.10 0.64 1.57
CA LEU A 86 -12.90 -0.70 1.03
C LEU A 86 -14.22 -1.29 0.55
N ASN A 87 -14.17 -2.15 -0.46
CA ASN A 87 -15.37 -2.80 -0.97
C ASN A 87 -15.74 -3.99 -0.08
N ARG A 88 -17.03 -4.10 0.28
CA ARG A 88 -17.58 -5.19 1.11
C ARG A 88 -17.24 -6.56 0.53
N SER A 89 -17.38 -6.75 -0.77
CA SER A 89 -17.08 -8.04 -1.43
C SER A 89 -15.59 -8.39 -1.37
N SER A 90 -14.69 -7.41 -1.39
CA SER A 90 -13.25 -7.62 -1.26
C SER A 90 -12.87 -8.01 0.17
N LEU A 91 -13.41 -7.31 1.16
CA LEU A 91 -13.21 -7.63 2.59
C LEU A 91 -13.68 -9.04 2.91
N TRP A 92 -14.87 -9.42 2.46
CA TRP A 92 -15.40 -10.77 2.66
C TRP A 92 -14.53 -11.84 2.00
N LYS A 93 -14.04 -11.59 0.77
CA LYS A 93 -13.13 -12.49 0.07
C LYS A 93 -11.80 -12.64 0.82
N TRP A 94 -11.25 -11.56 1.36
CA TRP A 94 -10.00 -11.58 2.11
C TRP A 94 -10.12 -12.28 3.46
N ALA A 95 -11.23 -12.05 4.18
CA ALA A 95 -11.57 -12.78 5.40
C ALA A 95 -11.65 -14.28 5.14
N ARG A 96 -12.41 -14.70 4.11
CA ARG A 96 -12.55 -16.12 3.73
C ARG A 96 -11.24 -16.76 3.23
N GLN A 97 -10.31 -15.94 2.74
CA GLN A 97 -8.99 -16.39 2.30
C GLN A 97 -7.94 -16.40 3.43
N GLY A 98 -8.33 -16.08 4.68
CA GLY A 98 -7.40 -16.01 5.82
C GLY A 98 -6.41 -14.85 5.75
N ARG A 99 -6.69 -13.83 4.93
CA ARG A 99 -5.85 -12.63 4.80
C ARG A 99 -6.16 -11.56 5.83
N ILE A 100 -7.35 -11.63 6.42
CA ILE A 100 -7.81 -10.75 7.48
C ILE A 100 -8.26 -11.67 8.60
N ASN A 101 -7.77 -11.45 9.81
CA ASN A 101 -8.25 -12.21 10.94
C ASN A 101 -9.72 -11.89 11.21
N VAL A 102 -10.54 -12.94 11.30
CA VAL A 102 -11.94 -12.82 11.72
C VAL A 102 -11.96 -13.01 13.23
N LEU A 103 -12.32 -11.95 13.95
CA LEU A 103 -12.38 -11.99 15.42
C LEU A 103 -13.72 -12.55 15.89
N ARG A 104 -14.80 -12.28 15.16
CA ARG A 104 -16.13 -12.85 15.42
C ARG A 104 -16.87 -13.11 14.11
N ASP A 105 -17.43 -14.31 14.01
CA ASP A 105 -18.32 -14.75 12.94
C ASP A 105 -19.60 -15.26 13.61
N GLU A 106 -20.55 -14.35 13.82
CA GLU A 106 -21.87 -14.66 14.36
C GLU A 106 -22.93 -14.32 13.31
N GLU A 107 -24.10 -14.99 13.35
CA GLU A 107 -25.15 -14.90 12.33
C GLU A 107 -25.43 -13.45 11.86
N GLY A 108 -24.87 -13.06 10.72
CA GLY A 108 -25.03 -11.74 10.10
C GLY A 108 -24.05 -10.64 10.56
N VAL A 109 -23.18 -10.88 11.54
CA VAL A 109 -22.18 -9.93 12.05
C VAL A 109 -20.77 -10.49 11.89
N LEU A 110 -20.11 -10.08 10.81
CA LEU A 110 -18.69 -10.37 10.58
C LEU A 110 -17.82 -9.24 11.15
N GLU A 111 -17.08 -9.56 12.21
CA GLU A 111 -16.10 -8.68 12.84
C GLU A 111 -14.69 -9.10 12.45
N LEU A 112 -13.98 -8.17 11.83
CA LEU A 112 -12.64 -8.34 11.30
C LEU A 112 -11.63 -7.65 12.22
N ASP A 113 -10.38 -8.08 12.17
CA ASP A 113 -9.28 -7.37 12.81
C ASP A 113 -9.03 -6.04 12.10
N GLU A 114 -9.15 -4.94 12.85
CA GLU A 114 -9.00 -3.60 12.31
C GLU A 114 -7.60 -3.33 11.79
N ALA A 115 -6.55 -3.93 12.37
CA ALA A 115 -5.19 -3.73 11.88
C ALA A 115 -4.99 -4.34 10.50
N ASP A 116 -5.51 -5.57 10.27
CA ASP A 116 -5.45 -6.22 8.97
C ASP A 116 -6.23 -5.40 7.91
N VAL A 117 -7.41 -4.90 8.27
CA VAL A 117 -8.24 -4.05 7.40
C VAL A 117 -7.53 -2.73 7.10
N ALA A 118 -6.98 -2.05 8.10
CA ALA A 118 -6.26 -0.79 7.97
C ALA A 118 -5.00 -0.97 7.12
N TYR A 119 -4.27 -2.08 7.30
CA TYR A 119 -3.09 -2.42 6.52
C TYR A 119 -3.43 -2.53 5.03
N ILE A 120 -4.50 -3.27 4.70
CA ILE A 120 -4.95 -3.44 3.32
C ILE A 120 -5.48 -2.12 2.74
N ALA A 121 -6.17 -1.31 3.54
CA ALA A 121 -6.62 0.01 3.14
C ALA A 121 -5.45 0.93 2.77
N LEU A 122 -4.39 0.92 3.58
CA LEU A 122 -3.18 1.68 3.31
C LEU A 122 -2.47 1.18 2.04
N LEU A 123 -2.35 -0.15 1.87
CA LEU A 123 -1.79 -0.74 0.65
C LEU A 123 -2.60 -0.37 -0.61
N LYS A 124 -3.93 -0.35 -0.52
CA LYS A 124 -4.83 0.07 -1.62
C LYS A 124 -4.66 1.56 -1.92
N LYS A 125 -4.61 2.42 -0.89
CA LYS A 125 -4.41 3.86 -1.04
C LYS A 125 -3.08 4.18 -1.75
N MET A 126 -2.06 3.36 -1.54
CA MET A 126 -0.74 3.51 -2.18
C MET A 126 -0.66 2.89 -3.60
N GLY A 127 -1.74 2.28 -4.10
CA GLY A 127 -1.72 1.63 -5.42
C GLY A 127 -0.93 0.32 -5.47
N ALA A 128 -0.48 -0.19 -4.32
CA ALA A 128 0.19 -1.49 -4.21
C ALA A 128 -0.80 -2.66 -4.39
N VAL A 129 -2.11 -2.40 -4.25
CA VAL A 129 -3.19 -3.37 -4.44
C VAL A 129 -4.10 -2.91 -5.58
N GLN A 130 -3.95 -3.54 -6.74
CA GLN A 130 -4.90 -3.42 -7.86
C GLN A 130 -5.89 -4.59 -7.80
N GLN A 131 -7.18 -4.32 -8.04
CA GLN A 131 -8.21 -5.35 -8.16
C GLN A 131 -7.76 -6.43 -9.16
N GLY A 132 -7.57 -7.66 -8.68
CA GLY A 132 -7.23 -8.82 -9.52
C GLY A 132 -5.81 -9.39 -9.36
N ARG A 133 -4.86 -8.71 -8.70
CA ARG A 133 -3.53 -9.30 -8.40
C ARG A 133 -3.40 -9.72 -6.94
N ALA A 134 -2.92 -10.95 -6.75
CA ALA A 134 -2.75 -11.62 -5.48
C ALA A 134 -2.00 -10.73 -4.47
N ILE A 135 -2.67 -10.40 -3.37
CA ILE A 135 -2.04 -9.82 -2.19
C ILE A 135 -1.15 -10.91 -1.59
N LEU A 136 0.17 -10.75 -1.72
CA LEU A 136 1.17 -11.47 -0.94
C LEU A 136 1.28 -10.74 0.41
N LEU A 137 0.43 -11.14 1.35
CA LEU A 137 0.73 -10.90 2.77
C LEU A 137 1.64 -12.04 3.21
N PRO A 138 2.80 -11.77 3.84
CA PRO A 138 3.53 -12.83 4.53
C PRO A 138 2.66 -13.34 5.67
N SER A 139 2.24 -14.60 5.54
CA SER A 139 1.59 -15.39 6.58
C SER A 139 2.44 -15.33 7.85
N SER A 140 1.82 -14.89 8.95
CA SER A 140 2.33 -15.15 10.31
C SER A 140 1.50 -16.27 10.90
#